data_AF-W7AYM8-F1
#
_entry.id   AF-W7AYM8-F1
#
_cell.length_a   1.000
_cell.length_b   1.000
_cell.length_c   1.000
_cell.angle_alpha   90.00
_cell.angle_beta   90.00
_cell.angle_gamma   90.00
#
_symmetry.space_group_name_H-M   'P 1'
#
loop_
_entity.id
_entity.type
_entity.pdbx_description
1 polymer ?
#
loop_
_entity_poly.entity_id
_entity_poly.type
_entity_poly.pdbx_seq_one_letter_code
_entity_poly.pdbx_strand_id
1 'polypeptide(L)' 'MSSISIILPVYNVAPYLEECLESLIAQTYQDFEVIAVNDGSSDGSLAILEAYQAKLPQLSIISQRNQGYLRHVIQVEKR' A
#
# COMPACT_ATOMS: atom_id res chain seq x y z
N MET A 1 10.22 -15.52 -2.57
CA MET A 1 8.76 -15.41 -2.74
C MET A 1 8.20 -15.30 -1.35
N SER A 2 7.50 -14.21 -1.03
CA SER A 2 6.85 -14.07 0.27
C SER A 2 5.67 -15.03 0.37
N SER A 3 5.40 -15.56 1.55
CA SER A 3 4.29 -16.50 1.75
C SER A 3 2.91 -15.81 1.75
N ILE A 4 2.87 -14.51 2.04
CA ILE A 4 1.65 -13.69 2.06
C ILE A 4 1.88 -12.39 1.28
N SER A 5 0.93 -12.04 0.40
CA SER A 5 0.91 -10.72 -0.26
C SER A 5 -0.31 -9.92 0.22
N ILE A 6 -0.06 -8.75 0.78
CA ILE A 6 -1.10 -7.83 1.29
C ILE A 6 -1.32 -6.75 0.23
N ILE A 7 -2.50 -6.77 -0.40
CA ILE A 7 -2.91 -5.71 -1.33
C ILE A 7 -3.54 -4.58 -0.53
N LEU A 8 -3.00 -3.37 -0.65
CA LEU A 8 -3.46 -2.19 0.09
C LEU A 8 -3.96 -1.11 -0.89
N PRO A 9 -5.26 -1.08 -1.25
CA PRO A 9 -5.83 0.00 -2.05
C PRO A 9 -5.83 1.31 -1.25
N VAL A 10 -5.36 2.39 -1.88
CA VAL A 10 -5.22 3.71 -1.25
C VAL A 10 -5.87 4.77 -2.14
N TYR A 11 -6.94 5.39 -1.64
CA TYR A 11 -7.55 6.56 -2.26
C TYR A 11 -8.12 7.51 -1.22
N ASN A 12 -7.46 8.64 -1.02
CA ASN A 12 -7.84 9.68 -0.06
C ASN A 12 -8.09 9.16 1.38
N VAL A 13 -7.13 8.42 1.94
CA VAL A 13 -7.19 7.81 3.28
C VAL A 13 -6.09 8.29 4.22
N ALA A 14 -5.50 9.46 3.96
CA ALA A 14 -4.41 10.02 4.76
C ALA A 14 -4.67 10.02 6.27
N PRO A 15 -5.89 10.32 6.80
CA PRO A 15 -6.15 10.31 8.24
C PRO A 15 -5.95 8.96 8.94
N TYR A 16 -5.96 7.85 8.20
CA TYR A 16 -5.90 6.49 8.76
C TYR A 16 -4.67 5.70 8.29
N LEU A 17 -3.97 6.21 7.27
CA LEU A 17 -2.95 5.45 6.57
C LEU A 17 -1.72 5.17 7.44
N GLU A 18 -1.30 6.13 8.27
CA GLU A 18 -0.17 5.93 9.19
C GLU A 18 -0.44 4.82 10.20
N GLU A 19 -1.63 4.82 10.82
CA GLU A 19 -2.02 3.77 11.77
C GLU A 19 -2.04 2.39 11.10
N CYS A 20 -2.56 2.31 9.88
CA CYS A 20 -2.55 1.07 9.09
C CYS A 20 -1.12 0.58 8.82
N LEU A 21 -0.21 1.46 8.41
CA LEU A 21 1.19 1.09 8.12
C LEU A 21 1.97 0.70 9.37
N GLU A 22 1.78 1.41 10.49
CA GLU A 22 2.38 1.03 11.78
C GLU A 22 1.87 -0.34 12.25
N SER A 23 0.59 -0.67 12.00
CA SER A 23 0.06 -1.99 12.31
C SER A 23 0.73 -3.11 11.49
N LEU A 24 1.11 -2.83 10.23
CA LEU A 24 1.84 -3.76 9.37
C LEU A 24 3.28 -3.93 9.84
N ILE A 25 3.95 -2.85 10.25
CA ILE A 25 5.31 -2.91 10.83
C ILE A 25 5.33 -3.76 12.10
N ALA A 26 4.30 -3.64 12.95
CA ALA A 26 4.20 -4.33 14.23
C ALA A 26 3.79 -5.83 14.14
N GLN A 27 3.59 -6.38 12.94
CA GLN A 27 3.21 -7.79 12.79
C GLN A 27 4.28 -8.74 13.34
N THR A 28 3.86 -9.80 14.04
CA THR A 28 4.79 -10.83 14.54
C THR A 28 5.26 -11.78 13.43
N TYR A 29 4.46 -11.93 12.38
CA TYR A 29 4.80 -12.66 11.17
C TYR A 29 5.41 -11.71 10.13
N GLN A 30 6.59 -12.03 9.60
CA GLN A 30 7.38 -11.11 8.78
C GLN A 30 7.61 -11.58 7.34
N ASP A 31 7.18 -12.79 6.97
CA ASP A 31 7.30 -13.31 5.60
C ASP A 31 6.10 -12.86 4.73
N PHE A 32 5.97 -11.54 4.57
CA PHE A 32 4.93 -10.93 3.74
C PHE A 32 5.47 -9.78 2.88
N GLU A 33 4.75 -9.45 1.81
CA GLU A 33 4.90 -8.20 1.07
C GLU A 33 3.66 -7.34 1.16
N VAL A 34 3.83 -6.03 1.01
CA VAL A 34 2.73 -5.07 0.94
C VAL A 34 2.79 -4.37 -0.41
N ILE A 35 1.68 -4.41 -1.14
CA ILE A 35 1.55 -3.74 -2.43
C ILE A 35 0.47 -2.68 -2.29
N ALA A 36 0.91 -1.44 -2.05
CA ALA A 36 0.03 -0.29 -1.96
C ALA A 36 -0.32 0.22 -3.36
N VAL A 37 -1.62 0.27 -3.68
CA VAL A 37 -2.13 0.77 -4.96
C VAL A 37 -2.75 2.14 -4.72
N ASN A 38 -2.00 3.21 -4.96
CA ASN A 38 -2.49 4.59 -4.88
C ASN A 38 -3.29 4.95 -6.14
N ASP A 39 -4.60 5.17 -5.99
CA ASP A 39 -5.51 5.49 -7.10
C ASP A 39 -5.68 6.99 -7.34
N GLY A 40 -4.57 7.71 -7.37
CA GLY A 40 -4.56 9.15 -7.62
C GLY A 40 -5.11 9.95 -6.45
N SER A 41 -4.72 9.58 -5.22
CA SER A 41 -5.05 10.37 -4.03
C SER A 41 -4.55 11.81 -4.13
N SER A 42 -5.29 12.74 -3.54
CA SER A 42 -5.00 14.18 -3.53
C SER A 42 -4.89 14.77 -2.12
N ASP A 43 -4.97 13.91 -1.10
CA ASP A 43 -5.01 14.28 0.32
C ASP A 43 -3.67 14.07 1.07
N GLY A 44 -2.59 13.77 0.34
CA GLY A 44 -1.29 13.46 0.92
C GLY A 44 -1.02 11.97 1.17
N SER A 45 -1.97 11.07 0.88
CA SER A 45 -1.78 9.61 1.05
C SER A 45 -0.51 9.07 0.37
N LEU A 46 -0.19 9.55 -0.84
CA LEU A 46 1.01 9.12 -1.57
C LEU A 46 2.30 9.51 -0.83
N ALA A 47 2.37 10.74 -0.29
CA ALA A 47 3.53 11.21 0.46
C ALA A 47 3.75 10.38 1.75
N ILE A 48 2.66 9.97 2.40
CA ILE A 48 2.72 9.07 3.55
C ILE A 48 3.29 7.71 3.12
N LEU A 49 2.78 7.10 2.04
CA LEU A 49 3.32 5.83 1.53
C LEU A 49 4.82 5.92 1.24
N GLU A 50 5.27 6.97 0.56
CA GLU A 50 6.67 7.20 0.21
C GLU A 50 7.56 7.35 1.46
N ALA A 51 7.10 8.08 2.48
CA ALA A 51 7.82 8.23 3.74
C ALA A 51 7.99 6.90 4.49
N TYR A 52 7.03 5.98 4.34
CA TYR A 52 7.04 4.68 5.02
C TYR A 52 7.87 3.60 4.31
N GLN A 53 8.31 3.80 3.06
CA GLN A 53 9.17 2.82 2.37
C GLN A 53 10.50 2.57 3.12
N ALA A 54 11.01 3.58 3.84
CA ALA A 54 12.21 3.42 4.66
C ALA A 54 11.98 2.59 5.94
N LYS A 55 10.76 2.59 6.48
CA LYS A 55 10.38 1.88 7.72
C LYS A 55 9.82 0.49 7.46
N LEU A 56 9.21 0.26 6.30
CA LEU A 56 8.59 -0.99 5.89
C LEU A 56 9.22 -1.45 4.57
N PRO A 57 10.39 -2.14 4.60
CA PRO A 57 11.13 -2.51 3.38
C PRO A 57 10.33 -3.42 2.44
N GLN A 58 9.36 -4.17 2.95
CA GLN A 58 8.46 -4.99 2.14
C GLN A 58 7.31 -4.22 1.46
N LEU A 59 7.26 -2.88 1.60
CA LEU A 59 6.28 -2.01 0.95
C LEU A 59 6.69 -1.63 -0.48
N SER A 60 5.89 -2.07 -1.43
CA SER A 60 5.91 -1.62 -2.83
C SER A 60 4.73 -0.69 -3.10
N ILE A 61 4.96 0.39 -3.86
CA ILE A 61 3.92 1.36 -4.22
C ILE A 61 3.68 1.29 -5.73
N ILE A 62 2.41 1.18 -6.12
CA ILE A 62 1.93 1.34 -7.49
C ILE A 62 1.03 2.57 -7.49
N SER A 63 1.43 3.62 -8.19
CA SER A 63 0.67 4.86 -8.29
C SER A 63 0.09 5.00 -9.70
N GLN A 64 -1.20 5.34 -9.78
CA GLN A 64 -1.89 5.55 -11.05
C GLN A 64 -2.88 6.71 -10.96
N ARG A 65 -3.34 7.19 -12.11
CA ARG A 65 -4.51 8.09 -12.17
C ARG A 65 -5.75 7.31 -11.70
N ASN A 66 -6.70 7.98 -11.05
CA ASN A 66 -7.93 7.34 -10.57
C ASN A 66 -8.63 6.52 -11.66
N GLN A 67 -8.81 5.21 -11.40
CA GLN A 67 -9.46 4.26 -12.32
C GLN A 67 -10.59 3.47 -11.64
N GLY A 68 -10.87 3.75 -10.36
CA GLY A 68 -11.95 3.11 -9.60
C GLY A 68 -11.58 1.74 -9.01
N TYR A 69 -12.32 1.36 -7.96
CA TYR A 69 -11.97 0.29 -7.02
C TYR A 69 -11.68 -1.09 -7.64
N LEU A 70 -12.47 -1.50 -8.65
CA LEU A 70 -12.35 -2.83 -9.26
C LEU A 70 -11.02 -3.06 -10.00
N ARG A 71 -10.34 -1.99 -10.43
CA ARG A 71 -9.06 -2.12 -11.14
C ARG A 71 -7.87 -2.38 -10.22
N HIS A 72 -7.98 -2.12 -8.92
CA HIS A 72 -6.85 -2.32 -7.98
C HIS A 72 -6.44 -3.78 -7.85
N VAL A 73 -7.41 -4.70 -7.88
CA VAL A 73 -7.16 -6.14 -7.71
C VAL A 73 -6.45 -6.73 -8.93
N ILE A 74 -6.86 -6.32 -10.14
CA ILE A 74 -6.34 -6.87 -11.41
C ILE A 74 -4.87 -6.49 -11.65
N GLN A 75 -4.43 -5.36 -11.10
CA GLN A 75 -3.09 -4.84 -11.36
C GLN A 75 -1.99 -5.59 -10.60
N VAL A 76 -2.32 -6.17 -9.44
CA VAL A 76 -1.36 -6.91 -8.63
C VAL A 76 -1.02 -8.27 -9.26
N GLU A 77 -1.97 -8.94 -9.89
CA GLU A 77 -1.73 -10.24 -10.56
C GLU A 77 -0.81 -10.16 -11.78
N LYS A 78 -0.50 -8.95 -12.28
CA LYS A 78 0.39 -8.75 -13.44
C LYS A 78 1.85 -8.47 -13.06
N ARG A 79 2.19 -8.55 -11.77
CA ARG A 79 3.52 -8.30 -11.24
C ARG A 79 4.39 -9.55 -11.19
#